data_AF-A0A6C1BR79-F1
#
_entry.id   AF-A0A6C1BR79-F1
#
_cell.length_a   1.000
_cell.length_b   1.000
_cell.length_c   1.000
_cell.angle_alpha   90.00
_cell.angle_beta   90.00
_cell.angle_gamma   90.00
#
_symmetry.space_group_name_H-M   'P 1'
#
loop_
_entity.id
_entity.type
_entity.pdbx_description
1 polymer ?
#
loop_
_entity_poly.entity_id
_entity_poly.type
_entity_poly.pdbx_seq_one_letter_code
_entity_poly.pdbx_strand_id
1 'polypeptide(L)'
;MHSAYDLNHIYENIGERIKFLRQVLHLSQKEFANAIGISQSRLSKIEAGEPTKESVLIAISRTFGVSLRWLKTGEGEMFEENMPQTEEEFLRWIVHKVIELFRQKGIKPTTKKVYRVSEYVAKRLMPEWQKALKRRQRIESEILFKALEDGLEFYKQLEEE
;
A
#
# COMPACT_ATOMS: atom_id res chain seq x y z
N MET A 1 30.01 -6.55 4.83
CA MET A 1 28.73 -7.27 4.88
C MET A 1 27.63 -6.23 4.79
N HIS A 2 27.18 -5.94 3.56
CA HIS A 2 26.04 -5.06 3.33
C HIS A 2 24.76 -5.89 3.46
N SER A 3 23.91 -5.51 4.40
CA SER A 3 22.61 -6.13 4.65
C SER A 3 21.70 -5.90 3.45
N ALA A 4 21.14 -6.97 2.92
CA ALA A 4 20.04 -6.91 1.98
C ALA A 4 18.85 -6.16 2.61
N TYR A 5 18.13 -5.40 1.78
CA TYR A 5 16.87 -4.69 2.07
C TYR A 5 16.92 -3.29 2.69
N ASP A 6 17.78 -2.41 2.16
CA ASP A 6 17.48 -0.98 2.20
C ASP A 6 16.97 -0.52 0.82
N LEU A 7 15.67 -0.74 0.56
CA LEU A 7 14.99 -0.32 -0.69
C LEU A 7 14.91 1.22 -0.82
N ASN A 8 15.33 1.97 0.20
CA ASN A 8 15.23 3.42 0.27
C ASN A 8 16.29 4.16 -0.57
N HIS A 9 17.19 3.45 -1.27
CA HIS A 9 18.26 4.03 -2.08
C HIS A 9 18.19 3.75 -3.59
N ILE A 10 17.08 3.19 -4.10
CA ILE A 10 16.99 2.73 -5.50
C ILE A 10 16.34 3.76 -6.44
N TYR A 11 15.75 4.85 -5.93
CA TYR A 11 15.10 5.89 -6.75
C TYR A 11 15.78 7.24 -6.56
N GLU A 12 16.69 7.58 -7.47
CA GLU A 12 17.54 8.76 -7.43
C GLU A 12 16.73 10.06 -7.58
N ASN A 13 15.55 10.01 -8.22
CA ASN A 13 14.74 11.20 -8.45
C ASN A 13 13.21 10.99 -8.33
N ILE A 14 12.47 12.11 -8.32
CA ILE A 14 11.00 12.15 -8.20
C ILE A 14 10.32 11.35 -9.33
N GLY A 15 10.84 11.43 -10.54
CA GLY A 15 10.29 10.74 -11.71
C GLY A 15 10.30 9.23 -11.54
N GLU A 16 11.41 8.69 -11.04
CA GLU A 16 11.55 7.26 -10.77
C GLU A 16 10.61 6.78 -9.66
N ARG A 17 10.44 7.57 -8.59
CA ARG A 17 9.48 7.25 -7.52
C ARG A 17 8.04 7.25 -8.02
N ILE A 18 7.67 8.20 -8.89
CA ILE A 18 6.34 8.23 -9.52
C ILE A 18 6.14 7.01 -10.42
N LYS A 19 7.16 6.65 -11.21
CA LYS A 19 7.14 5.47 -12.07
C LYS A 19 6.97 4.18 -11.26
N PHE A 20 7.72 4.05 -10.17
CA PHE A 20 7.63 2.92 -9.26
C PHE A 20 6.24 2.82 -8.63
N LEU A 21 5.73 3.91 -8.06
CA LEU A 21 4.38 3.97 -7.50
C LEU A 21 3.33 3.50 -8.52
N ARG A 22 3.40 4.01 -9.76
CA ARG A 22 2.48 3.59 -10.82
C ARG A 22 2.55 2.10 -11.10
N GLN A 23 3.75 1.52 -11.12
CA GLN A 23 3.96 0.08 -11.34
C GLN A 23 3.41 -0.76 -10.18
N VAL A 24 3.60 -0.31 -8.94
CA VAL A 24 3.03 -0.94 -7.73
C VAL A 24 1.50 -0.94 -7.77
N LEU A 25 0.90 0.15 -8.25
CA LEU A 25 -0.55 0.25 -8.44
C LEU A 25 -1.06 -0.52 -9.66
N HIS A 26 -0.17 -1.12 -10.46
CA HIS A 26 -0.47 -1.84 -11.70
C HIS A 26 -1.25 -1.01 -12.73
N LEU A 27 -0.95 0.29 -12.82
CA LEU A 27 -1.59 1.20 -13.75
C LEU A 27 -0.72 1.48 -14.99
N SER A 28 -1.37 1.58 -16.15
CA SER A 28 -0.74 2.17 -17.32
C SER A 28 -0.45 3.66 -17.09
N GLN A 29 0.49 4.23 -17.86
CA GLN A 29 0.74 5.68 -17.80
C GLN A 29 -0.51 6.50 -18.11
N LYS A 30 -1.39 6.01 -18.99
CA LYS A 30 -2.64 6.68 -19.34
C LYS A 30 -3.61 6.71 -18.16
N GLU A 31 -3.83 5.59 -17.50
CA GLU A 31 -4.73 5.50 -16.34
C GLU A 31 -4.23 6.36 -15.18
N PHE A 32 -2.93 6.27 -14.87
CA PHE A 32 -2.31 7.06 -13.80
C PHE A 32 -2.40 8.57 -14.09
N ALA A 33 -2.06 9.01 -15.31
CA ALA A 33 -2.12 10.41 -15.70
C ALA A 33 -3.54 10.98 -15.63
N ASN A 34 -4.53 10.21 -16.11
CA ASN A 34 -5.94 10.59 -16.03
C ASN A 34 -6.41 10.74 -14.58
N ALA A 35 -6.01 9.83 -13.69
CA ALA A 35 -6.41 9.86 -12.27
C ALA A 35 -5.89 11.10 -11.50
N ILE A 36 -4.77 11.70 -11.95
CA ILE A 36 -4.19 12.91 -11.34
C ILE A 36 -4.40 14.18 -12.18
N GLY A 37 -5.18 14.09 -13.26
CA GLY A 37 -5.56 15.25 -14.07
C GLY A 37 -4.44 15.83 -14.94
N ILE A 38 -3.50 15.01 -15.43
CA ILE A 38 -2.46 15.45 -16.37
C ILE A 38 -2.49 14.63 -17.67
N SER A 39 -1.80 15.09 -18.71
CA SER A 39 -1.66 14.31 -19.94
C SER A 39 -0.67 13.15 -19.77
N GLN A 40 -0.90 12.03 -20.46
CA GLN A 40 0.03 10.89 -20.46
C GLN A 40 1.44 11.29 -20.95
N SER A 41 1.54 12.18 -21.95
CA SER A 41 2.82 12.71 -22.42
C SER A 41 3.56 13.47 -21.31
N ARG A 42 2.84 14.27 -20.51
CA ARG A 42 3.43 14.97 -19.36
C ARG A 42 3.91 13.99 -18.30
N LEU A 43 3.14 12.93 -18.00
CA LEU A 43 3.58 11.88 -17.07
C LEU A 43 4.86 11.19 -17.57
N SER A 44 4.90 10.81 -18.86
CA SER A 44 6.08 10.15 -19.45
C SER A 44 7.35 10.98 -19.29
N LYS A 45 7.27 12.29 -19.53
CA LYS A 45 8.36 13.24 -19.32
C LYS A 45 8.82 13.32 -17.85
N ILE A 46 7.86 13.36 -16.92
CA ILE A 46 8.15 13.35 -15.48
C ILE A 46 8.87 12.05 -15.09
N GLU A 47 8.37 10.89 -15.54
CA GLU A 47 8.99 9.59 -15.27
C GLU A 47 10.39 9.45 -15.89
N ALA A 48 10.71 10.25 -16.92
CA ALA A 48 12.03 10.34 -17.54
C ALA A 48 12.95 11.38 -16.87
N GLY A 49 12.53 12.01 -15.77
CA GLY A 49 13.34 12.94 -14.98
C GLY A 49 13.07 14.43 -15.24
N GLU A 50 12.09 14.81 -16.06
CA GLU A 50 11.71 16.22 -16.15
C GLU A 50 11.14 16.72 -14.80
N PRO A 51 11.48 17.95 -14.38
CA PRO A 51 10.91 18.54 -13.18
C PRO A 51 9.38 18.60 -13.22
N THR A 52 8.76 18.32 -12.07
CA THR A 52 7.31 18.42 -11.88
C THR A 52 6.95 19.51 -10.87
N LYS A 53 5.70 19.98 -10.94
CA LYS A 53 5.17 20.97 -10.00
C LYS A 53 4.73 20.29 -8.71
N GLU A 54 4.85 20.99 -7.59
CA GLU A 54 4.34 20.55 -6.29
C GLU A 54 2.87 20.12 -6.35
N SER A 55 2.05 20.85 -7.12
CA SER A 55 0.62 20.53 -7.30
C SER A 55 0.38 19.12 -7.85
N VAL A 56 1.28 18.60 -8.68
CA VAL A 56 1.20 17.23 -9.22
C VAL A 56 1.51 16.21 -8.12
N LEU A 57 2.50 16.49 -7.27
CA LEU A 57 2.83 15.61 -6.13
C LEU A 57 1.69 15.56 -5.12
N ILE A 58 1.06 16.70 -4.83
CA ILE A 58 -0.12 16.78 -3.97
C ILE A 58 -1.29 16.02 -4.60
N ALA A 59 -1.51 16.13 -5.92
CA ALA A 59 -2.54 15.37 -6.62
C ALA A 59 -2.28 13.85 -6.49
N ILE A 60 -1.06 13.39 -6.73
CA ILE A 60 -0.65 11.99 -6.55
C ILE A 60 -0.92 11.53 -5.11
N SER A 61 -0.46 12.31 -4.13
CA SER A 61 -0.64 12.02 -2.71
C SER A 61 -2.12 11.85 -2.35
N ARG A 62 -2.98 12.78 -2.76
CA ARG A 62 -4.43 12.74 -2.48
C ARG A 62 -5.16 11.63 -3.24
N THR A 63 -4.80 11.39 -4.49
CA THR A 63 -5.46 10.38 -5.33
C THR A 63 -5.12 8.96 -4.89
N PHE A 64 -3.87 8.71 -4.47
CA PHE A 64 -3.37 7.36 -4.21
C PHE A 64 -3.01 7.10 -2.74
N GLY A 65 -3.22 8.06 -1.84
CA GLY A 65 -2.88 7.91 -0.42
C GLY A 65 -1.38 7.78 -0.18
N VAL A 66 -0.56 8.50 -0.94
CA VAL A 66 0.90 8.39 -0.94
C VAL A 66 1.52 9.51 -0.11
N SER A 67 2.56 9.18 0.64
CA SER A 67 3.35 10.13 1.43
C SER A 67 4.00 11.18 0.55
N LEU A 68 3.67 12.44 0.82
CA LEU A 68 4.28 13.56 0.10
C LEU A 68 5.79 13.65 0.43
N ARG A 69 6.17 13.28 1.66
CA ARG A 69 7.59 13.19 2.06
C ARG A 69 8.31 12.15 1.22
N TRP A 70 7.74 10.95 1.08
CA TRP A 70 8.34 9.88 0.29
C TRP A 70 8.46 10.27 -1.18
N LEU A 71 7.42 10.87 -1.79
CA LEU A 71 7.49 11.34 -3.17
C LEU A 71 8.64 12.34 -3.40
N LYS A 72 8.86 13.24 -2.45
CA LYS A 72 9.90 14.28 -2.55
C LYS A 72 11.31 13.79 -2.26
N THR A 73 11.45 12.98 -1.22
CA THR A 73 12.75 12.66 -0.62
C THR A 73 13.18 11.22 -0.84
N GLY A 74 12.24 10.33 -1.14
CA GLY A 74 12.44 8.88 -1.10
C GLY A 74 12.47 8.31 0.32
N GLU A 75 12.37 9.14 1.36
CA GLU A 75 12.44 8.70 2.75
C GLU A 75 11.07 8.36 3.33
N GLY A 76 11.05 7.33 4.18
CA GLY A 76 9.86 6.88 4.89
C GLY A 76 8.96 5.98 4.04
N GLU A 77 7.76 5.73 4.54
CA GLU A 77 6.81 4.84 3.86
C GLU A 77 6.17 5.51 2.65
N MET A 78 6.04 4.75 1.56
CA MET A 78 5.40 5.21 0.32
C MET A 78 3.92 5.56 0.54
N PHE A 79 3.16 4.73 1.25
CA PHE A 79 1.75 5.03 1.52
C PHE A 79 1.56 5.77 2.85
N GLU A 80 0.82 6.86 2.79
CA GLU A 80 0.14 7.45 3.94
C GLU A 80 -1.05 6.54 4.27
N GLU A 81 -0.78 5.33 4.76
CA GLU A 81 -1.80 4.60 5.49
C GLU A 81 -2.16 5.43 6.72
N ASN A 82 -3.26 6.17 6.62
CA ASN A 82 -3.94 6.69 7.79
C ASN A 82 -4.27 5.46 8.61
N MET A 83 -3.62 5.36 9.77
CA MET A 83 -3.98 4.35 10.74
C MET A 83 -5.50 4.45 10.95
N PRO A 84 -6.23 3.34 10.86
CA PRO A 84 -7.64 3.36 11.19
C PRO A 84 -7.85 3.96 12.58
N GLN A 85 -8.74 4.95 12.69
CA GLN A 85 -9.01 5.63 13.96
C GLN A 85 -10.21 5.03 14.68
N THR A 86 -11.06 4.31 13.95
CA THR A 86 -12.20 3.56 14.47
C THR A 86 -12.09 2.07 14.15
N GLU A 87 -12.84 1.25 14.87
CA GLU A 87 -12.89 -0.19 14.60
C GLU A 87 -13.49 -0.49 13.21
N GLU A 88 -14.48 0.30 12.78
CA GLU A 88 -15.07 0.17 11.45
C GLU A 88 -14.03 0.45 10.34
N GLU A 89 -13.26 1.52 10.48
CA GLU A 89 -12.15 1.82 9.56
C GLU A 89 -11.10 0.71 9.59
N PHE A 90 -10.84 0.11 10.75
CA PHE A 90 -9.85 -0.95 10.92
C PHE A 90 -10.27 -2.22 10.19
N LEU A 91 -11.53 -2.63 10.35
CA LEU A 91 -12.10 -3.77 9.64
C LEU A 91 -12.08 -3.52 8.12
N ARG A 92 -12.45 -2.32 7.68
CA ARG A 92 -12.39 -1.94 6.25
C ARG A 92 -10.97 -1.99 5.69
N TRP A 93 -10.01 -1.49 6.45
CA TRP A 93 -8.59 -1.53 6.09
C TRP A 93 -8.09 -2.98 5.94
N ILE A 94 -8.44 -3.87 6.87
CA ILE A 94 -8.09 -5.29 6.76
C ILE A 94 -8.69 -5.94 5.53
N VAL A 95 -9.98 -5.71 5.26
CA VAL A 95 -10.63 -6.24 4.05
C VAL A 95 -9.90 -5.79 2.79
N HIS A 96 -9.49 -4.52 2.73
CA HIS A 96 -8.69 -4.01 1.62
C HIS A 96 -7.34 -4.73 1.50
N LYS A 97 -6.61 -4.90 2.62
CA LYS A 97 -5.32 -5.61 2.66
C LYS A 97 -5.43 -7.07 2.24
N VAL A 98 -6.50 -7.75 2.63
CA VAL A 98 -6.76 -9.14 2.20
C VAL A 98 -7.04 -9.23 0.70
N ILE A 99 -7.81 -8.29 0.14
CA ILE A 99 -8.06 -8.23 -1.31
C ILE A 99 -6.75 -7.95 -2.08
N GLU A 100 -5.91 -7.04 -1.58
CA GLU A 100 -4.58 -6.78 -2.14
C GLU A 100 -3.70 -8.03 -2.11
N LEU A 101 -3.64 -8.72 -0.96
CA LEU A 101 -2.91 -9.98 -0.82
C LEU A 101 -3.38 -11.02 -1.85
N PHE A 102 -4.70 -11.20 -1.99
CA PHE A 102 -5.25 -12.15 -2.95
C PHE A 102 -4.86 -11.80 -4.38
N ARG A 103 -4.93 -10.52 -4.75
CA ARG A 103 -4.49 -10.05 -6.07
C ARG A 103 -3.01 -10.37 -6.30
N GLN A 104 -2.15 -10.13 -5.32
CA GLN A 104 -0.71 -10.43 -5.40
C GLN A 104 -0.43 -11.92 -5.54
N LYS A 105 -1.20 -12.77 -4.84
CA LYS A 105 -1.06 -14.25 -4.88
C LYS A 105 -1.81 -14.90 -6.04
N GLY A 106 -2.46 -14.12 -6.92
CA GLY A 106 -3.26 -14.65 -8.03
C GLY A 106 -4.54 -15.38 -7.60
N ILE A 107 -5.01 -15.13 -6.37
CA ILE A 107 -6.21 -15.76 -5.79
C ILE A 107 -7.43 -14.91 -6.18
N LYS A 108 -8.47 -15.55 -6.71
CA LYS A 108 -9.74 -14.86 -7.01
C LYS A 108 -10.49 -14.54 -5.71
N PRO A 109 -10.77 -13.26 -5.40
CA PRO A 109 -11.52 -12.89 -4.20
C PRO A 109 -12.99 -13.29 -4.35
N THR A 110 -13.50 -14.08 -3.41
CA THR A 110 -14.93 -14.28 -3.18
C THR A 110 -15.31 -13.71 -1.82
N THR A 111 -16.58 -13.34 -1.63
CA THR A 111 -17.06 -12.79 -0.34
C THR A 111 -16.70 -13.71 0.83
N LYS A 112 -16.88 -15.03 0.67
CA LYS A 112 -16.55 -16.03 1.70
C LYS A 112 -15.05 -16.08 2.02
N LYS A 113 -14.18 -16.09 0.99
CA LYS A 113 -12.72 -16.11 1.14
C LYS A 113 -12.24 -14.85 1.86
N VAL A 114 -12.66 -13.69 1.37
CA VAL A 114 -12.27 -12.38 1.91
C VAL A 114 -12.72 -12.25 3.35
N TYR A 115 -13.98 -12.60 3.65
CA TYR A 115 -14.52 -12.52 5.02
C TYR A 115 -13.73 -13.39 5.99
N ARG A 116 -13.49 -14.67 5.68
CA ARG A 116 -12.81 -15.60 6.60
C ARG A 116 -11.37 -15.17 6.90
N VAL A 117 -10.62 -14.79 5.88
CA VAL A 117 -9.24 -14.29 6.08
C VAL A 117 -9.25 -12.96 6.84
N SER A 118 -10.17 -12.05 6.51
CA SER A 118 -10.26 -10.75 7.19
C SER A 118 -10.62 -10.91 8.68
N GLU A 119 -11.51 -11.84 9.02
CA GLU A 119 -11.88 -12.13 10.40
C GLU A 119 -10.68 -12.63 11.21
N TYR A 120 -9.90 -13.55 10.64
CA TYR A 120 -8.67 -14.04 11.26
C TYR A 120 -7.67 -12.90 11.49
N VAL A 121 -7.38 -12.13 10.43
CA VAL A 121 -6.40 -11.03 10.47
C VAL A 121 -6.83 -9.97 11.47
N ALA A 122 -8.13 -9.63 11.51
CA ALA A 122 -8.67 -8.66 12.47
C ALA A 122 -8.49 -9.11 13.91
N LYS A 123 -8.84 -10.36 14.24
CA LYS A 123 -8.63 -10.92 15.58
C LYS A 123 -7.16 -10.87 15.98
N ARG A 124 -6.25 -11.12 15.03
CA ARG A 124 -4.80 -11.12 15.29
C ARG A 124 -4.23 -9.72 15.49
N LEU A 125 -4.67 -8.74 14.69
CA LEU A 125 -4.13 -7.38 14.68
C LEU A 125 -4.82 -6.42 15.65
N MET A 126 -6.04 -6.72 16.11
CA MET A 126 -6.81 -5.81 16.96
C MET A 126 -6.06 -5.33 18.22
N PRO A 127 -5.33 -6.19 18.97
CA PRO A 127 -4.55 -5.71 20.13
C PRO A 127 -3.41 -4.76 19.74
N GLU A 128 -2.70 -5.06 18.65
CA GLU A 128 -1.59 -4.23 18.17
C GLU A 128 -2.10 -2.91 17.60
N TRP A 129 -3.23 -2.91 16.89
CA TRP A 129 -3.91 -1.71 16.44
C TRP A 129 -4.33 -0.80 17.60
N GLN A 130 -4.99 -1.36 18.62
CA GLN A 130 -5.40 -0.58 19.81
C GLN A 130 -4.21 0.03 20.54
N LYS A 131 -3.10 -0.71 20.63
CA LYS A 131 -1.84 -0.23 21.23
C LYS A 131 -1.19 0.87 20.37
N ALA A 132 -1.18 0.70 19.06
CA ALA A 132 -0.64 1.68 18.12
C ALA A 132 -1.46 2.98 18.12
N LEU A 133 -2.80 2.88 18.16
CA LEU A 133 -3.70 4.02 18.27
C LEU A 133 -3.43 4.86 19.53
N LYS A 134 -3.30 4.21 20.69
CA LYS A 134 -2.94 4.88 21.96
C LYS A 134 -1.59 5.60 21.89
N ARG A 135 -0.63 5.03 21.17
CA ARG A 135 0.72 5.56 21.02
C ARG A 135 0.85 6.56 19.87
N ARG A 136 -0.20 6.77 19.08
CA ARG A 136 -0.17 7.51 17.81
C ARG A 136 0.96 7.01 16.88
N GLN A 137 1.14 5.70 16.87
CA GLN A 137 2.16 5.00 16.07
C GLN A 137 1.47 4.13 15.03
N ARG A 138 2.22 3.69 14.02
CA ARG A 138 1.73 2.72 13.03
C ARG A 138 1.82 1.29 13.55
N ILE A 139 1.05 0.38 12.95
CA ILE A 139 1.33 -1.06 13.09
C ILE A 139 2.60 -1.32 12.28
N GLU A 140 3.57 -2.02 12.88
CA GLU A 140 4.78 -2.41 12.19
C GLU A 140 4.45 -3.32 10.99
N SER A 141 5.09 -3.05 9.85
CA SER A 141 4.79 -3.73 8.59
C SER A 141 5.00 -5.24 8.69
N GLU A 142 5.96 -5.71 9.48
CA GLU A 142 6.17 -7.16 9.69
C GLU A 142 5.00 -7.82 10.41
N ILE A 143 4.38 -7.13 11.37
CA ILE A 143 3.24 -7.63 12.14
C ILE A 143 2.03 -7.80 11.21
N LEU A 144 1.76 -6.78 10.38
CA LEU A 144 0.69 -6.83 9.38
C LEU A 144 0.92 -7.96 8.36
N PHE A 145 2.12 -8.04 7.80
CA PHE A 145 2.47 -9.05 6.80
C PHE A 145 2.33 -10.46 7.36
N LYS A 146 2.83 -10.70 8.57
CA LYS A 146 2.70 -12.00 9.24
C LYS A 146 1.24 -12.39 9.46
N ALA A 147 0.41 -11.46 9.95
CA ALA A 147 -1.00 -11.74 10.17
C ALA A 147 -1.74 -12.10 8.87
N LEU A 148 -1.41 -11.41 7.76
CA LEU A 148 -1.97 -11.67 6.43
C LEU A 148 -1.59 -13.05 5.90
N GLU A 149 -0.33 -13.45 5.99
CA GLU A 149 0.12 -14.78 5.57
C GLU A 149 -0.49 -15.88 6.45
N ASP A 150 -0.47 -15.71 7.78
CA ASP A 150 -1.06 -16.67 8.73
C ASP A 150 -2.57 -16.86 8.44
N GLY A 151 -3.29 -15.78 8.16
CA GLY A 151 -4.73 -15.83 7.84
C GLY A 151 -5.04 -16.50 6.51
N LEU A 152 -4.18 -16.31 5.50
CA LEU A 152 -4.31 -17.01 4.23
C LEU A 152 -4.05 -18.51 4.39
N GLU A 153 -3.04 -18.90 5.17
CA GLU A 153 -2.70 -20.30 5.40
C GLU A 153 -3.78 -21.02 6.20
N PHE A 154 -4.29 -20.38 7.26
CA PHE A 154 -5.45 -20.87 8.03
C PHE A 154 -6.66 -21.12 7.11
N TYR A 155 -6.91 -20.23 6.16
CA TYR A 155 -8.01 -20.43 5.21
C TYR A 155 -7.82 -21.65 4.31
N LYS A 156 -6.60 -21.90 3.82
CA LYS A 156 -6.32 -23.07 2.95
C LYS A 156 -6.55 -24.38 3.68
N GLN A 157 -6.11 -24.47 4.93
CA GLN A 157 -6.34 -25.65 5.78
C GLN A 157 -7.83 -25.99 5.90
N LEU A 158 -8.70 -24.97 5.96
CA LEU A 158 -10.16 -25.14 6.01
C LEU A 158 -10.83 -25.45 4.65
N GLU A 159 -10.12 -25.35 3.52
CA GLU A 159 -10.62 -25.80 2.20
C GLU A 159 -10.20 -27.23 1.88
N GLU A 160 -9.17 -27.76 2.56
CA GLU A 160 -8.68 -29.14 2.38
C GLU A 160 -9.42 -30.16 3.27
N GLU A 161 -10.21 -29.70 4.25
CA GLU A 161 -11.14 -30.48 5.09
C GLU A 161 -12.57 -30.50 4.53
#